data_AF-A0A7J6MYF3-F1
#
_entry.id   AF-A0A7J6MYF3-F1
#
_cell.length_a   1.000
_cell.length_b   1.000
_cell.length_c   1.000
_cell.angle_alpha   90.00
_cell.angle_beta   90.00
_cell.angle_gamma   90.00
#
_symmetry.space_group_name_H-M   'P 1'
#
loop_
_entity.id
_entity.type
_entity.pdbx_description
1 polymer ?
#
loop_
_entity_poly.entity_id
_entity_poly.type
_entity_poly.pdbx_seq_one_letter_code
_entity_poly.pdbx_strand_id
1 'polypeptide(L)'
;MIINNYSPPFRTSRNLQLDRQPTLEDGDGKLPRYREGECVEYYSTTYARWVRTTVTKVVNHNDELTYDLEVKSNARTNRIRALSPRVSGKGDDDGETREETGEYRVNDGVRYYSLTHDRWVDATVVGLCDDPGYVDLDVKRRANKSKIRRKNWSPADEVRLDDAVTPARARAASGGSGSARQQKPPTAGLVSRKRLTMPGRNSSSFNPNDCFSLLVTELGLQGSGDIISITSMRGFTGGMNSGIWFVKVNGANKLCLKLVSAQRKCAQLPTEAGNYTDLAKRYPYLLSRSTLGGLLAFPVKIFDVAAAPSTGSSRVLFNLIAMPVARGVRLAEILGRKVHAREDNSRILEEVGRQLRRFHERINGTSGRLEVQHTDFQPCNIFVDEPNLGRGDNGGVTFVDLGGMGVSVKEGDYEHFVKSLTLLGQTYGQEFVRIAEVELKGRWNYLSVISMRPGFIPKLAQQDVSSLQLAVHPIGSLEQIITIIVIIMQLFDAAAPHESAQIEVSHRCRHTL
;
A
#
# COMPACT_ATOMS: atom_id res chain seq x y z
N MET A 1 -25.73 -78.71 27.05
CA MET A 1 -24.39 -78.33 26.55
C MET A 1 -23.87 -77.21 27.45
N ILE A 2 -22.95 -77.62 28.34
CA ILE A 2 -21.88 -76.88 29.06
C ILE A 2 -21.94 -75.33 28.93
N ILE A 3 -22.30 -74.50 29.92
CA ILE A 3 -21.84 -74.28 31.32
C ILE A 3 -20.61 -73.32 31.42
N ASN A 4 -20.86 -72.16 32.06
CA ASN A 4 -20.00 -71.38 32.99
C ASN A 4 -18.80 -70.57 32.46
N ASN A 5 -18.29 -69.55 33.14
CA ASN A 5 -18.69 -68.65 34.25
C ASN A 5 -17.50 -67.67 34.46
N TYR A 6 -17.73 -66.67 35.33
CA TYR A 6 -16.77 -66.07 36.27
C TYR A 6 -16.19 -64.68 35.94
N SER A 7 -16.84 -63.65 36.50
CA SER A 7 -16.17 -62.63 37.34
C SER A 7 -15.60 -63.29 38.61
N PRO A 8 -14.57 -62.79 39.34
CA PRO A 8 -14.62 -61.51 40.11
C PRO A 8 -13.19 -60.92 40.43
N PRO A 9 -12.92 -60.10 41.48
CA PRO A 9 -13.78 -59.25 42.33
C PRO A 9 -13.35 -57.77 42.47
N PHE A 10 -14.28 -56.97 42.99
CA PHE A 10 -14.05 -55.70 43.68
C PHE A 10 -13.11 -55.82 44.90
N ARG A 11 -12.27 -54.81 45.15
CA ARG A 11 -11.99 -54.27 46.51
C ARG A 11 -11.30 -52.89 46.52
N THR A 12 -12.00 -51.96 47.18
CA THR A 12 -11.55 -50.91 48.13
C THR A 12 -10.74 -49.67 47.70
N SER A 13 -11.39 -48.54 47.97
CA SER A 13 -10.95 -47.16 48.21
C SER A 13 -9.55 -46.95 48.81
N ARG A 14 -8.81 -45.95 48.29
CA ARG A 14 -8.14 -44.88 49.07
C ARG A 14 -7.39 -43.85 48.19
N ASN A 15 -7.70 -42.58 48.45
CA ASN A 15 -6.84 -41.39 48.53
C ASN A 15 -6.00 -40.92 47.32
N LEU A 16 -6.39 -39.74 46.82
CA LEU A 16 -5.57 -38.52 46.65
C LEU A 16 -4.05 -38.73 46.53
N GLN A 17 -3.53 -38.59 45.32
CA GLN A 17 -2.20 -38.03 45.10
C GLN A 17 -2.16 -37.30 43.76
N LEU A 18 -1.80 -36.01 43.80
CA LEU A 18 -1.53 -35.18 42.65
C LEU A 18 -0.46 -35.84 41.78
N ASP A 19 -0.77 -36.05 40.49
CA ASP A 19 0.23 -36.40 39.48
C ASP A 19 1.29 -35.30 39.40
N ARG A 20 2.51 -35.68 39.78
CA ARG A 20 3.73 -34.96 39.45
C ARG A 20 3.94 -35.04 37.95
N GLN A 21 4.15 -33.90 37.31
CA GLN A 21 4.63 -33.85 35.93
C GLN A 21 5.97 -34.59 35.80
N PRO A 22 6.19 -35.34 34.71
CA PRO A 22 7.47 -36.00 34.46
C PRO A 22 8.55 -34.95 34.19
N THR A 23 9.61 -34.97 34.99
CA THR A 23 10.85 -34.24 34.74
C THR A 23 11.57 -34.90 33.56
N LEU A 24 11.60 -34.19 32.44
CA LEU A 24 12.42 -34.52 31.27
C LEU A 24 13.90 -34.24 31.59
N GLU A 25 14.61 -35.27 32.05
CA GLU A 25 16.08 -35.28 32.10
C GLU A 25 16.59 -36.35 31.15
N ASP A 26 16.76 -36.00 29.87
CA ASP A 26 17.51 -36.81 28.90
C ASP A 26 18.69 -36.00 28.33
N GLY A 27 19.89 -36.42 28.71
CA GLY A 27 20.95 -36.75 27.77
C GLY A 27 21.96 -35.68 27.36
N ASP A 28 21.54 -34.49 26.92
CA ASP A 28 22.49 -33.49 26.34
C ASP A 28 22.27 -32.04 26.83
N GLY A 29 21.46 -31.88 27.88
CA GLY A 29 21.57 -30.82 28.89
C GLY A 29 21.42 -29.35 28.48
N LYS A 30 21.19 -29.00 27.21
CA LYS A 30 20.86 -27.63 26.82
C LYS A 30 19.39 -27.35 27.13
N LEU A 31 19.13 -26.94 28.37
CA LEU A 31 17.84 -26.42 28.81
C LEU A 31 17.32 -25.37 27.80
N PRO A 32 16.00 -25.32 27.54
CA PRO A 32 15.44 -24.30 26.67
C PRO A 32 15.82 -22.91 27.19
N ARG A 33 16.29 -22.07 26.27
CA ARG A 33 16.84 -20.75 26.59
C ARG A 33 15.81 -19.82 27.24
N TYR A 34 14.53 -20.03 26.96
CA TYR A 34 13.41 -19.25 27.47
C TYR A 34 12.30 -20.19 27.94
N ARG A 35 11.55 -19.80 28.98
CA ARG A 35 10.44 -20.61 29.55
C ARG A 35 9.08 -20.11 29.12
N GLU A 36 8.06 -20.96 29.18
CA GLU A 36 6.66 -20.53 29.01
C GLU A 36 6.31 -19.44 30.04
N GLY A 37 5.63 -18.39 29.58
CA GLY A 37 5.33 -17.19 30.36
C GLY A 37 6.45 -16.14 30.36
N GLU A 38 7.66 -16.46 29.89
CA GLU A 38 8.78 -15.51 29.87
C GLU A 38 8.57 -14.42 28.80
N CYS A 39 8.85 -13.17 29.18
CA CYS A 39 8.80 -12.04 28.25
C CYS A 39 10.11 -11.95 27.46
N VAL A 40 10.00 -11.97 26.14
CA VAL A 40 11.13 -11.96 25.20
C VAL A 40 10.89 -10.90 24.12
N GLU A 41 11.91 -10.65 23.29
CA GLU A 41 11.74 -9.90 22.04
C GLU A 41 11.85 -10.84 20.84
N TYR A 42 10.89 -10.74 19.92
CA TYR A 42 10.85 -11.46 18.65
C TYR A 42 11.14 -10.55 17.47
N TYR A 43 12.07 -10.93 16.60
CA TYR A 43 12.32 -10.19 15.37
C TYR A 43 11.26 -10.50 14.30
N SER A 44 10.34 -9.58 14.08
CA SER A 44 9.32 -9.69 13.04
C SER A 44 9.87 -9.26 11.69
N THR A 45 10.02 -10.21 10.77
CA THR A 45 10.41 -9.91 9.39
C THR A 45 9.40 -9.03 8.67
N THR A 46 8.12 -9.16 8.97
CA THR A 46 7.06 -8.34 8.38
C THR A 46 7.21 -6.86 8.75
N TYR A 47 7.75 -6.55 9.93
CA TYR A 47 7.91 -5.17 10.42
C TYR A 47 9.38 -4.74 10.54
N ALA A 48 10.32 -5.58 10.10
CA ALA A 48 11.77 -5.38 10.19
C ALA A 48 12.27 -4.88 11.58
N ARG A 49 11.65 -5.34 12.68
CA ARG A 49 11.97 -4.87 14.04
C ARG A 49 11.76 -5.93 15.12
N TRP A 50 12.39 -5.72 16.27
CA TRP A 50 12.15 -6.47 17.49
C TRP A 50 10.82 -6.06 18.13
N VAL A 51 10.00 -7.06 18.48
CA VAL A 51 8.67 -6.89 19.06
C VAL A 51 8.63 -7.66 20.37
N ARG A 52 8.33 -6.98 21.47
CA ARG A 52 8.13 -7.61 22.77
C ARG A 52 6.92 -8.54 22.72
N THR A 53 7.09 -9.77 23.20
CA THR A 53 6.05 -10.80 23.25
C THR A 53 6.32 -11.74 24.43
N THR A 54 5.47 -12.74 24.61
CA THR A 54 5.55 -13.72 25.68
C THR A 54 5.61 -15.12 25.05
N VAL A 55 6.49 -15.97 25.57
CA VAL A 55 6.54 -17.38 25.18
C VAL A 55 5.28 -18.07 25.68
N THR A 56 4.46 -18.59 24.77
CA THR A 56 3.23 -19.33 25.11
C THR A 56 3.48 -20.82 25.18
N LYS A 57 4.41 -21.35 24.38
CA LYS A 57 4.78 -22.76 24.38
C LYS A 57 6.22 -22.96 23.94
N VAL A 58 6.93 -23.92 24.55
CA VAL A 58 8.24 -24.38 24.06
C VAL A 58 8.05 -25.70 23.33
N VAL A 59 8.45 -25.78 22.06
CA VAL A 59 8.24 -26.96 21.21
C VAL A 59 9.57 -27.48 20.70
N ASN A 60 9.87 -28.75 20.96
CA ASN A 60 10.99 -29.45 20.35
C ASN A 60 10.47 -30.30 19.18
N HIS A 61 10.85 -29.96 17.94
CA HIS A 61 10.42 -30.67 16.74
C HIS A 61 11.65 -31.08 15.93
N ASN A 62 11.89 -32.39 15.81
CA ASN A 62 13.06 -32.96 15.10
C ASN A 62 14.40 -32.40 15.62
N ASP A 63 14.59 -32.36 16.94
CA ASP A 63 15.78 -31.80 17.59
C ASP A 63 16.01 -30.29 17.35
N GLU A 64 15.07 -29.59 16.69
CA GLU A 64 15.07 -28.14 16.56
C GLU A 64 14.10 -27.52 17.58
N LEU A 65 14.67 -26.74 18.51
CA LEU A 65 13.91 -25.99 19.49
C LEU A 65 13.24 -24.77 18.83
N THR A 66 11.92 -24.70 18.91
CA THR A 66 11.12 -23.54 18.48
C THR A 66 10.21 -23.07 19.61
N TYR A 67 9.69 -21.84 19.49
CA TYR A 67 8.82 -21.24 20.50
C TYR A 67 7.54 -20.77 19.85
N ASP A 68 6.41 -21.14 20.43
CA ASP A 68 5.18 -20.41 20.16
C ASP A 68 5.18 -19.15 21.01
N LEU A 69 4.94 -18.04 20.33
CA LEU A 69 4.84 -16.71 20.90
C LEU A 69 3.42 -16.22 20.68
N GLU A 70 2.93 -15.34 21.56
CA GLU A 70 1.59 -14.72 21.44
C GLU A 70 1.35 -14.13 20.03
N VAL A 71 2.40 -13.61 19.40
CA VAL A 71 2.33 -12.96 18.08
C VAL A 71 2.74 -13.86 16.91
N LYS A 72 3.35 -15.03 17.18
CA LYS A 72 3.91 -15.91 16.14
C LYS A 72 4.15 -17.32 16.65
N SER A 73 3.52 -18.31 16.04
CA SER A 73 3.82 -19.73 16.27
C SER A 73 5.10 -20.18 15.55
N ASN A 74 5.75 -21.21 16.11
CA ASN A 74 6.98 -21.84 15.62
C ASN A 74 8.10 -20.83 15.30
N ALA A 75 8.32 -19.87 16.19
CA ALA A 75 9.42 -18.92 16.08
C ALA A 75 10.76 -19.62 16.36
N ARG A 76 11.70 -19.48 15.42
CA ARG A 76 13.06 -20.04 15.55
C ARG A 76 13.84 -19.32 16.66
N THR A 77 14.68 -20.07 17.36
CA THR A 77 15.56 -19.58 18.45
C THR A 77 16.38 -18.34 18.07
N ASN A 78 16.86 -18.25 16.82
CA ASN A 78 17.66 -17.12 16.33
C ASN A 78 16.85 -15.82 16.10
N ARG A 79 15.52 -15.86 16.21
CA ARG A 79 14.64 -14.68 16.12
C ARG A 79 14.12 -14.23 17.48
N ILE A 80 14.60 -14.82 18.56
CA ILE A 80 14.16 -14.51 19.92
C ILE A 80 15.38 -14.09 20.71
N ARG A 81 15.24 -13.00 21.48
CA ARG A 81 16.27 -12.56 22.42
C ARG A 81 15.65 -12.21 23.77
N ALA A 82 16.47 -12.24 24.81
CA ALA A 82 16.08 -11.74 26.11
C ALA A 82 15.76 -10.25 26.00
N LEU A 83 14.81 -9.77 26.80
CA LEU A 83 14.57 -8.34 26.92
C LEU A 83 15.85 -7.64 27.36
N SER A 84 16.31 -6.66 26.57
CA SER A 84 17.43 -5.83 26.99
C SER A 84 17.14 -5.22 28.36
N PRO A 85 18.05 -5.36 29.36
CA PRO A 85 17.91 -4.69 30.63
C PRO A 85 17.73 -3.20 30.36
N ARG A 86 16.61 -2.62 30.80
CA ARG A 86 16.45 -1.18 30.77
C ARG A 86 17.58 -0.60 31.60
N VAL A 87 18.47 0.16 30.98
CA VAL A 87 19.42 1.01 31.71
C VAL A 87 18.55 1.97 32.49
N SER A 88 18.38 1.70 33.78
CA SER A 88 17.74 2.60 34.73
C SER A 88 18.64 3.84 34.84
N GLY A 89 18.44 4.81 33.96
CA GLY A 89 19.06 6.11 34.09
C GLY A 89 18.64 6.73 35.41
N LYS A 90 19.58 6.82 36.36
CA LYS A 90 19.51 7.77 37.48
C LYS A 90 19.54 9.17 36.84
N GLY A 91 18.43 9.89 36.93
CA GLY A 91 18.40 11.31 36.59
C GLY A 91 18.82 12.11 37.81
N ASP A 92 19.92 12.86 37.66
CA ASP A 92 20.21 14.01 38.50
C ASP A 92 19.36 15.20 38.00
N ASP A 93 18.96 16.01 38.98
CA ASP A 93 17.88 16.99 39.00
C ASP A 93 18.42 18.40 38.73
N ASP A 94 18.30 18.87 37.48
CA ASP A 94 18.59 20.26 37.12
C ASP A 94 17.37 20.85 36.39
N GLY A 95 16.62 21.68 37.11
CA GLY A 95 15.42 22.34 36.62
C GLY A 95 15.70 23.47 35.63
N GLU A 96 15.02 23.42 34.49
CA GLU A 96 14.76 24.59 33.65
C GLU A 96 13.34 24.53 33.07
N THR A 97 12.66 25.67 33.16
CA THR A 97 11.31 26.00 32.71
C THR A 97 11.05 25.53 31.27
N ARG A 98 10.19 24.52 31.11
CA ARG A 98 9.81 23.94 29.82
C ARG A 98 8.32 24.21 29.54
N GLU A 99 8.07 24.85 28.40
CA GLU A 99 6.74 25.16 27.87
C GLU A 99 5.83 23.92 27.82
N GLU A 100 4.58 24.11 28.27
CA GLU A 100 3.51 23.12 28.38
C GLU A 100 3.10 22.54 27.00
N THR A 101 3.89 21.61 26.46
CA THR A 101 3.35 20.63 25.52
C THR A 101 2.76 19.50 26.36
N GLY A 102 1.43 19.44 26.46
CA GLY A 102 0.68 18.57 27.36
C GLY A 102 0.93 17.06 27.18
N GLU A 103 2.07 16.56 27.63
CA GLU A 103 2.43 15.15 27.61
C GLU A 103 1.49 14.30 28.47
N TYR A 104 1.25 13.08 28.00
CA TYR A 104 0.54 12.04 28.73
C TYR A 104 1.44 11.48 29.84
N ARG A 105 0.87 11.17 31.01
CA ARG A 105 1.55 10.53 32.15
C ARG A 105 1.02 9.11 32.36
N VAL A 106 1.85 8.25 32.96
CA VAL A 106 1.37 6.93 33.40
C VAL A 106 0.24 7.12 34.41
N ASN A 107 -0.82 6.34 34.24
CA ASN A 107 -2.12 6.41 34.92
C ASN A 107 -3.07 7.52 34.43
N ASP A 108 -2.73 8.29 33.40
CA ASP A 108 -3.70 9.21 32.80
C ASP A 108 -4.89 8.45 32.19
N GLY A 109 -6.10 8.90 32.55
CA GLY A 109 -7.34 8.46 31.92
C GLY A 109 -7.49 9.10 30.54
N VAL A 110 -7.54 8.27 29.51
CA VAL A 110 -7.62 8.70 28.11
C VAL A 110 -8.72 7.94 27.36
N ARG A 111 -9.00 8.36 26.13
CA ARG A 111 -9.77 7.61 25.15
C ARG A 111 -8.90 7.29 23.96
N TYR A 112 -8.94 6.05 23.50
CA TYR A 112 -8.21 5.55 22.35
C TYR A 112 -9.17 5.21 21.21
N TYR A 113 -8.86 5.63 19.98
CA TYR A 113 -9.64 5.23 18.81
C TYR A 113 -9.25 3.83 18.35
N SER A 114 -10.09 2.84 18.66
CA SER A 114 -9.88 1.46 18.26
C SER A 114 -10.35 1.25 16.81
N LEU A 115 -9.41 1.07 15.88
CA LEU A 115 -9.74 0.77 14.48
C LEU A 115 -10.54 -0.52 14.32
N THR A 116 -10.29 -1.52 15.16
CA THR A 116 -10.99 -2.82 15.10
C THR A 116 -12.45 -2.70 15.50
N HIS A 117 -12.76 -1.83 16.46
CA HIS A 117 -14.12 -1.63 16.97
C HIS A 117 -14.81 -0.37 16.42
N ASP A 118 -14.10 0.39 15.58
CA ASP A 118 -14.52 1.66 14.99
C ASP A 118 -15.18 2.63 15.99
N ARG A 119 -14.59 2.74 17.18
CA ARG A 119 -15.09 3.60 18.26
C ARG A 119 -13.98 4.03 19.20
N TRP A 120 -14.22 5.12 19.91
CA TRP A 120 -13.41 5.52 21.06
C TRP A 120 -13.68 4.56 22.22
N VAL A 121 -12.62 4.01 22.78
CA VAL A 121 -12.66 3.18 24.00
C VAL A 121 -11.94 3.91 25.12
N ASP A 122 -12.50 3.87 26.32
CA ASP A 122 -11.81 4.35 27.52
C ASP A 122 -10.57 3.48 27.76
N ALA A 123 -9.47 4.12 28.13
CA ALA A 123 -8.18 3.49 28.33
C ALA A 123 -7.37 4.25 29.39
N THR A 124 -6.33 3.60 29.91
CA THR A 124 -5.38 4.21 30.85
C THR A 124 -3.98 4.06 30.29
N VAL A 125 -3.19 5.13 30.38
CA VAL A 125 -1.76 5.08 29.98
C VAL A 125 -1.01 4.22 30.99
N VAL A 126 -0.48 3.06 30.57
CA VAL A 126 0.27 2.14 31.43
C VAL A 126 1.78 2.32 31.31
N GLY A 127 2.25 3.02 30.27
CA GLY A 127 3.66 3.26 30.06
C GLY A 127 3.92 4.30 28.97
N LEU A 128 5.03 5.03 29.12
CA LEU A 128 5.56 5.89 28.06
C LEU A 128 6.58 5.08 27.25
N CYS A 129 6.49 5.16 25.93
CA CYS A 129 7.46 4.54 25.02
C CYS A 129 8.64 5.49 24.81
N ASP A 130 9.83 4.94 24.53
CA ASP A 130 11.02 5.73 24.17
C ASP A 130 10.82 6.50 22.84
N ASP A 131 9.87 6.04 22.01
CA ASP A 131 9.44 6.72 20.80
C ASP A 131 8.37 7.79 21.15
N PRO A 132 8.65 9.08 20.94
CA PRO A 132 7.79 10.17 21.37
C PRO A 132 6.40 10.17 20.71
N GLY A 133 6.22 9.44 19.60
CA GLY A 133 4.94 9.31 18.90
C GLY A 133 3.95 8.30 19.51
N TYR A 134 4.36 7.52 20.51
CA TYR A 134 3.58 6.40 21.03
C TYR A 134 3.50 6.37 22.55
N VAL A 135 2.43 5.75 23.07
CA VAL A 135 2.27 5.41 24.49
C VAL A 135 1.69 4.01 24.61
N ASP A 136 1.99 3.32 25.70
CA ASP A 136 1.35 2.05 26.03
C ASP A 136 0.05 2.31 26.78
N LEU A 137 -1.05 1.78 26.26
CA LEU A 137 -2.35 1.77 26.92
C LEU A 137 -2.67 0.36 27.42
N ASP A 138 -3.44 0.26 28.50
CA ASP A 138 -3.99 -1.00 29.02
C ASP A 138 -4.71 -1.83 27.94
N VAL A 139 -5.44 -1.15 27.03
CA VAL A 139 -6.15 -1.78 25.91
C VAL A 139 -5.29 -1.94 24.64
N LYS A 140 -4.17 -1.23 24.53
CA LYS A 140 -3.34 -1.21 23.31
C LYS A 140 -1.91 -0.75 23.60
N ARG A 141 -0.95 -1.67 23.52
CA ARG A 141 0.48 -1.33 23.51
C ARG A 141 0.87 -0.55 22.26
N ARG A 142 1.77 0.43 22.44
CA ARG A 142 2.27 1.38 21.44
C ARG A 142 1.13 2.00 20.64
N ALA A 143 0.13 2.52 21.33
CA ALA A 143 -0.91 3.34 20.73
C ALA A 143 -0.29 4.66 20.23
N ASN A 144 -0.56 5.01 18.97
CA ASN A 144 -0.10 6.27 18.39
C ASN A 144 -0.81 7.44 19.08
N LYS A 145 -0.06 8.44 19.56
CA LYS A 145 -0.61 9.59 20.30
C LYS A 145 -1.69 10.35 19.52
N SER A 146 -1.65 10.36 18.18
CA SER A 146 -2.69 10.95 17.31
C SER A 146 -4.07 10.28 17.43
N LYS A 147 -4.15 9.07 18.00
CA LYS A 147 -5.39 8.32 18.21
C LYS A 147 -5.83 8.31 19.67
N ILE A 148 -5.26 9.20 20.48
CA ILE A 148 -5.50 9.28 21.91
C ILE A 148 -5.97 10.69 22.20
N ARG A 149 -6.98 10.81 23.06
CA ARG A 149 -7.45 12.09 23.59
C ARG A 149 -7.68 11.97 25.09
N ARG A 150 -7.55 13.07 25.82
CA ARG A 150 -7.81 13.08 27.26
C ARG A 150 -9.29 12.79 27.55
N LYS A 151 -9.59 12.15 28.68
CA LYS A 151 -10.97 11.73 29.02
C LYS A 151 -11.94 12.90 29.18
N ASN A 152 -11.43 14.09 29.51
CA ASN A 152 -12.18 15.34 29.64
C ASN A 152 -12.22 16.18 28.34
N TRP A 153 -11.79 15.64 27.21
CA TRP A 153 -11.79 16.35 25.93
C TRP A 153 -13.22 16.68 25.47
N SER A 154 -13.50 17.96 25.25
CA SER A 154 -14.76 18.43 24.68
C SER A 154 -14.58 18.75 23.18
N PRO A 155 -15.62 18.55 22.34
CA PRO A 155 -15.56 18.94 20.93
C PRO A 155 -15.30 20.44 20.71
N ALA A 156 -15.52 21.30 21.71
CA ALA A 156 -15.28 22.73 21.63
C ALA A 156 -13.78 23.09 21.66
N ASP A 157 -12.93 22.19 22.14
CA ASP A 157 -11.48 22.41 22.24
C ASP A 157 -10.75 22.23 20.88
N GLU A 158 -11.42 21.65 19.88
CA GLU A 158 -10.86 21.39 18.53
C GLU A 158 -10.88 22.64 17.61
N VAL A 159 -11.70 23.66 17.94
CA VAL A 159 -11.95 24.82 17.07
C VAL A 159 -10.83 25.88 17.13
N ARG A 160 -9.85 25.78 18.03
CA ARG A 160 -8.85 26.86 18.24
C ARG A 160 -7.57 26.80 17.40
N LEU A 161 -7.37 25.79 16.55
CA LEU A 161 -6.10 25.60 15.84
C LEU A 161 -6.15 25.81 14.31
N ASP A 162 -7.33 25.98 13.69
CA ASP A 162 -7.46 25.96 12.21
C ASP A 162 -8.17 27.18 11.58
N ASP A 163 -8.48 28.25 12.33
CA ASP A 163 -9.13 29.45 11.75
C ASP A 163 -8.13 30.39 11.06
N ALA A 164 -7.69 30.01 9.85
CA ALA A 164 -7.32 30.96 8.81
C ALA A 164 -7.45 30.33 7.41
N VAL A 165 -8.19 31.04 6.54
CA VAL A 165 -8.36 30.84 5.08
C VAL A 165 -9.66 30.12 4.67
N THR A 166 -10.71 30.92 4.50
CA THR A 166 -11.76 30.67 3.51
C THR A 166 -11.50 31.56 2.29
N PRO A 167 -11.79 31.10 1.06
CA PRO A 167 -12.49 32.00 0.15
C PRO A 167 -13.66 31.35 -0.60
N ALA A 168 -14.78 32.06 -0.49
CA ALA A 168 -15.67 32.53 -1.55
C ALA A 168 -16.18 31.58 -2.66
N ARG A 169 -17.49 31.33 -2.56
CA ARG A 169 -18.46 31.07 -3.65
C ARG A 169 -18.19 31.90 -4.92
N ALA A 170 -18.25 31.24 -6.08
CA ALA A 170 -18.58 31.87 -7.36
C ALA A 170 -19.84 31.25 -7.97
N ARG A 171 -20.70 32.14 -8.47
CA ARG A 171 -22.05 31.91 -8.99
C ARG A 171 -22.05 31.26 -10.37
N ALA A 172 -23.18 30.61 -10.66
CA ALA A 172 -23.58 30.06 -11.95
C ALA A 172 -23.70 31.10 -13.06
N ALA A 173 -23.40 30.68 -14.28
CA ALA A 173 -23.88 31.30 -15.51
C ALA A 173 -24.42 30.20 -16.44
N SER A 174 -25.70 30.33 -16.77
CA SER A 174 -26.45 29.56 -17.74
C SER A 174 -26.16 30.07 -19.17
N GLY A 175 -25.89 29.17 -20.10
CA GLY A 175 -25.86 29.47 -21.53
C GLY A 175 -26.12 28.19 -22.32
N GLY A 176 -27.34 28.07 -22.85
CA GLY A 176 -27.73 26.95 -23.70
C GLY A 176 -27.39 27.21 -25.17
N SER A 177 -26.96 26.17 -25.86
CA SER A 177 -27.15 26.05 -27.30
C SER A 177 -27.33 24.57 -27.65
N GLY A 178 -28.37 24.30 -28.43
CA GLY A 178 -28.79 22.96 -28.79
C GLY A 178 -27.77 22.27 -29.69
N SER A 179 -27.56 20.98 -29.43
CA SER A 179 -26.87 20.11 -30.36
C SER A 179 -27.51 18.73 -30.41
N ALA A 180 -27.40 18.14 -31.59
CA ALA A 180 -28.16 17.02 -32.10
C ALA A 180 -28.19 15.81 -31.18
N ARG A 181 -29.37 15.17 -31.11
CA ARG A 181 -29.68 13.99 -30.32
C ARG A 181 -28.97 12.76 -30.88
N GLN A 182 -27.67 12.64 -30.65
CA GLN A 182 -26.98 11.36 -30.67
C GLN A 182 -27.56 10.49 -29.55
N GLN A 183 -28.07 9.32 -29.90
CA GLN A 183 -28.50 8.33 -28.92
C GLN A 183 -27.28 7.95 -28.07
N LYS A 184 -27.25 8.47 -26.84
CA LYS A 184 -26.22 8.18 -25.84
C LYS A 184 -26.25 6.66 -25.60
N PRO A 185 -25.15 5.93 -25.86
CA PRO A 185 -25.12 4.51 -25.55
C PRO A 185 -25.42 4.33 -24.06
N PRO A 186 -26.16 3.29 -23.66
CA PRO A 186 -26.52 3.06 -22.27
C PRO A 186 -25.23 2.98 -21.48
N THR A 187 -24.93 4.05 -20.73
CA THR A 187 -23.74 4.10 -19.90
C THR A 187 -24.04 3.16 -18.75
N ALA A 188 -23.64 1.90 -18.88
CA ALA A 188 -23.78 0.92 -17.83
C ALA A 188 -23.09 1.49 -16.59
N GLY A 189 -23.89 1.91 -15.60
CA GLY A 189 -23.37 2.53 -14.39
C GLY A 189 -22.41 1.58 -13.68
N LEU A 190 -21.34 2.16 -13.12
CA LEU A 190 -20.33 1.43 -12.34
C LEU A 190 -20.99 0.67 -11.18
N VAL A 191 -21.95 1.29 -10.50
CA VAL A 191 -22.75 0.65 -9.46
C VAL A 191 -23.89 -0.13 -10.12
N SER A 192 -23.99 -1.43 -9.83
CA SER A 192 -25.13 -2.25 -10.25
C SER A 192 -26.39 -1.76 -9.55
N ARG A 193 -27.51 -1.73 -10.30
CA ARG A 193 -28.83 -1.48 -9.73
C ARG A 193 -29.35 -2.69 -8.95
N LYS A 194 -28.79 -3.87 -9.19
CA LYS A 194 -29.16 -5.11 -8.50
C LYS A 194 -28.26 -5.32 -7.30
N ARG A 195 -28.90 -5.74 -6.20
CA ARG A 195 -28.26 -6.00 -4.93
C ARG A 195 -28.06 -7.49 -4.74
N LEU A 196 -26.90 -7.87 -4.22
CA LEU A 196 -26.58 -9.23 -3.81
C LEU A 196 -27.00 -9.42 -2.34
N THR A 197 -27.35 -10.64 -1.99
CA THR A 197 -27.81 -10.99 -0.66
C THR A 197 -26.85 -12.01 -0.05
N MET A 198 -26.44 -11.78 1.20
CA MET A 198 -25.72 -12.79 1.97
C MET A 198 -26.62 -14.02 2.17
N PRO A 199 -26.11 -15.25 2.01
CA PRO A 199 -26.83 -16.45 2.43
C PRO A 199 -27.23 -16.31 3.91
N GLY A 200 -28.36 -16.90 4.31
CA GLY A 200 -29.04 -16.67 5.60
C GLY A 200 -28.16 -16.80 6.86
N ARG A 201 -28.74 -16.44 8.02
CA ARG A 201 -28.09 -16.18 9.34
C ARG A 201 -26.93 -17.09 9.78
N ASN A 202 -26.78 -18.29 9.23
CA ASN A 202 -25.76 -19.26 9.63
C ASN A 202 -24.51 -19.26 8.73
N SER A 203 -24.50 -18.52 7.61
CA SER A 203 -23.28 -18.40 6.80
C SER A 203 -22.39 -17.29 7.36
N SER A 204 -21.24 -17.67 7.92
CA SER A 204 -20.23 -16.74 8.42
C SER A 204 -19.47 -16.00 7.31
N SER A 205 -19.68 -16.33 6.04
CA SER A 205 -18.93 -15.76 4.92
C SER A 205 -19.75 -15.62 3.64
N PHE A 206 -19.50 -14.55 2.89
CA PHE A 206 -20.04 -14.38 1.55
C PHE A 206 -19.37 -15.36 0.57
N ASN A 207 -20.15 -16.02 -0.28
CA ASN A 207 -19.63 -16.81 -1.40
C ASN A 207 -20.31 -16.34 -2.71
N PRO A 208 -19.55 -15.82 -3.70
CA PRO A 208 -20.12 -15.36 -4.96
C PRO A 208 -20.77 -16.47 -5.79
N ASN A 209 -20.46 -17.75 -5.54
CA ASN A 209 -21.13 -18.85 -6.22
C ASN A 209 -22.62 -18.96 -5.86
N ASP A 210 -23.01 -18.46 -4.68
CA ASP A 210 -24.42 -18.46 -4.25
C ASP A 210 -25.28 -17.47 -5.07
N CYS A 211 -24.63 -16.50 -5.72
CA CYS A 211 -25.26 -15.53 -6.61
C CYS A 211 -24.69 -15.57 -8.04
N PHE A 212 -24.17 -16.73 -8.46
CA PHE A 212 -23.47 -16.92 -9.72
C PHE A 212 -24.25 -16.43 -10.96
N SER A 213 -25.51 -16.86 -11.10
CA SER A 213 -26.34 -16.51 -12.26
C SER A 213 -26.54 -14.99 -12.40
N LEU A 214 -26.79 -14.32 -11.28
CA LEU A 214 -26.93 -12.87 -11.21
C LEU A 214 -25.63 -12.15 -11.57
N LEU A 215 -24.50 -12.61 -11.04
CA LEU A 215 -23.18 -12.05 -11.36
C LEU A 215 -22.84 -12.19 -12.84
N VAL A 216 -23.01 -13.39 -13.42
CA VAL A 216 -22.77 -13.64 -14.84
C VAL A 216 -23.63 -12.74 -15.73
N THR A 217 -24.90 -12.57 -15.37
CA THR A 217 -25.83 -11.68 -16.09
C THR A 217 -25.37 -10.22 -16.02
N GLU A 218 -25.12 -9.71 -14.82
CA GLU A 218 -24.81 -8.28 -14.60
C GLU A 218 -23.42 -7.87 -15.09
N LEU A 219 -22.49 -8.83 -15.17
CA LEU A 219 -21.16 -8.64 -15.75
C LEU A 219 -21.15 -8.80 -17.28
N GLY A 220 -22.30 -9.12 -17.90
CA GLY A 220 -22.40 -9.29 -19.34
C GLY A 220 -21.58 -10.48 -19.87
N LEU A 221 -21.44 -11.54 -19.07
CA LEU A 221 -20.66 -12.73 -19.42
C LEU A 221 -21.52 -13.82 -20.08
N GLN A 222 -22.77 -13.52 -20.45
CA GLN A 222 -23.66 -14.48 -21.10
C GLN A 222 -23.35 -14.60 -22.59
N GLY A 223 -22.28 -15.33 -22.93
CA GLY A 223 -21.96 -15.77 -24.29
C GLY A 223 -22.42 -17.21 -24.55
N SER A 224 -22.89 -17.51 -25.76
CA SER A 224 -23.22 -18.89 -26.15
C SER A 224 -21.96 -19.74 -26.22
N GLY A 225 -21.77 -20.64 -25.24
CA GLY A 225 -20.68 -21.61 -25.20
C GLY A 225 -19.54 -21.31 -24.23
N ASP A 226 -19.56 -20.18 -23.53
CA ASP A 226 -18.49 -19.85 -22.58
C ASP A 226 -18.59 -20.69 -21.28
N ILE A 227 -17.49 -21.34 -20.89
CA ILE A 227 -17.39 -22.03 -19.60
C ILE A 227 -16.95 -21.03 -18.55
N ILE A 228 -17.85 -20.71 -17.61
CA ILE A 228 -17.61 -19.72 -16.57
C ILE A 228 -17.47 -20.40 -15.21
N SER A 229 -16.45 -20.03 -14.44
CA SER A 229 -16.28 -20.48 -13.06
C SER A 229 -15.76 -19.37 -12.16
N ILE A 230 -16.13 -19.40 -10.88
CA ILE A 230 -15.63 -18.46 -9.87
C ILE A 230 -14.83 -19.24 -8.83
N THR A 231 -13.54 -18.91 -8.71
CA THR A 231 -12.62 -19.62 -7.81
C THR A 231 -12.03 -18.67 -6.78
N SER A 232 -12.03 -19.07 -5.50
CA SER A 232 -11.43 -18.26 -4.43
C SER A 232 -9.91 -18.27 -4.53
N MET A 233 -9.28 -17.12 -4.26
CA MET A 233 -7.83 -17.01 -4.17
C MET A 233 -7.32 -17.72 -2.90
N ARG A 234 -6.44 -18.70 -3.05
CA ARG A 234 -5.81 -19.39 -1.92
C ARG A 234 -4.59 -18.61 -1.41
N GLY A 235 -4.33 -18.69 -0.11
CA GLY A 235 -3.10 -18.18 0.51
C GLY A 235 -3.04 -16.66 0.74
N PHE A 236 -4.13 -15.94 0.46
CA PHE A 236 -4.22 -14.49 0.67
C PHE A 236 -5.37 -14.17 1.64
N THR A 237 -5.09 -14.30 2.94
CA THR A 237 -6.02 -13.93 4.03
C THR A 237 -5.59 -12.65 4.76
N GLY A 238 -4.47 -12.04 4.34
CA GLY A 238 -3.98 -10.78 4.89
C GLY A 238 -4.52 -9.56 4.13
N GLY A 239 -4.82 -8.48 4.86
CA GLY A 239 -5.37 -7.24 4.30
C GLY A 239 -6.85 -7.06 4.64
N MET A 240 -7.36 -5.82 4.54
CA MET A 240 -8.73 -5.46 4.95
C MET A 240 -9.83 -5.98 4.00
N ASN A 241 -9.55 -7.06 3.28
CA ASN A 241 -10.42 -7.65 2.27
C ASN A 241 -11.17 -8.83 2.89
N SER A 242 -12.48 -8.88 2.70
CA SER A 242 -13.34 -9.97 3.20
C SER A 242 -13.39 -11.17 2.25
N GLY A 243 -12.67 -11.09 1.12
CA GLY A 243 -12.44 -12.20 0.20
C GLY A 243 -12.04 -11.73 -1.20
N ILE A 244 -11.28 -12.56 -1.90
CA ILE A 244 -10.87 -12.36 -3.30
C ILE A 244 -11.22 -13.61 -4.11
N TRP A 245 -11.82 -13.42 -5.28
CA TRP A 245 -12.13 -14.50 -6.22
C TRP A 245 -11.75 -14.11 -7.65
N PHE A 246 -11.50 -15.11 -8.48
CA PHE A 246 -11.27 -14.95 -9.91
C PHE A 246 -12.42 -15.56 -10.69
N VAL A 247 -12.99 -14.76 -11.59
CA VAL A 247 -13.94 -15.22 -12.61
C VAL A 247 -13.13 -15.67 -13.83
N LYS A 248 -13.22 -16.96 -14.13
CA LYS A 248 -12.63 -17.58 -15.32
C LYS A 248 -13.68 -17.68 -16.41
N VAL A 249 -13.31 -17.33 -17.63
CA VAL A 249 -14.11 -17.52 -18.85
C VAL A 249 -13.25 -18.31 -19.82
N ASN A 250 -13.70 -19.50 -20.21
CA ASN A 250 -12.94 -20.46 -21.04
C ASN A 250 -11.56 -20.76 -20.44
N GLY A 251 -11.53 -21.01 -19.12
CA GLY A 251 -10.31 -21.31 -18.36
C GLY A 251 -9.41 -20.12 -18.05
N ALA A 252 -9.55 -19.00 -18.76
CA ALA A 252 -8.73 -17.80 -18.53
C ALA A 252 -9.35 -16.88 -17.47
N ASN A 253 -8.55 -16.43 -16.50
CA ASN A 253 -8.94 -15.40 -15.54
C ASN A 253 -9.27 -14.10 -16.29
N LYS A 254 -10.51 -13.61 -16.18
CA LYS A 254 -10.96 -12.36 -16.83
C LYS A 254 -11.18 -11.24 -15.83
N LEU A 255 -11.79 -11.57 -14.68
CA LEU A 255 -12.13 -10.61 -13.64
C LEU A 255 -11.65 -11.08 -12.28
N CYS A 256 -11.26 -10.13 -11.44
CA CYS A 256 -11.07 -10.27 -10.02
C CYS A 256 -12.30 -9.70 -9.31
N LEU A 257 -12.84 -10.43 -8.34
CA LEU A 257 -13.90 -9.98 -7.44
C LEU A 257 -13.26 -9.70 -6.08
N LYS A 258 -13.36 -8.47 -5.58
CA LYS A 258 -12.85 -8.04 -4.28
C LYS A 258 -14.03 -7.66 -3.38
N LEU A 259 -14.21 -8.37 -2.26
CA LEU A 259 -15.24 -8.04 -1.28
C LEU A 259 -14.65 -7.11 -0.21
N VAL A 260 -15.25 -5.93 -0.06
CA VAL A 260 -14.81 -4.89 0.87
C VAL A 260 -15.97 -4.45 1.76
N SER A 261 -15.66 -3.95 2.96
CA SER A 261 -16.69 -3.36 3.84
C SER A 261 -17.36 -2.16 3.15
N ALA A 262 -18.69 -2.10 3.21
CA ALA A 262 -19.47 -0.94 2.78
C ALA A 262 -19.50 0.17 3.85
N GLN A 263 -18.81 -0.03 4.98
CA GLN A 263 -18.73 0.92 6.08
C GLN A 263 -17.44 1.72 5.98
N ARG A 264 -17.53 3.03 6.24
CA ARG A 264 -16.36 3.90 6.33
C ARG A 264 -15.55 3.47 7.55
N LYS A 265 -14.23 3.41 7.39
CA LYS A 265 -13.28 3.14 8.50
C LYS A 265 -12.97 4.40 9.31
N CYS A 266 -13.30 5.55 8.74
CA CYS A 266 -13.00 6.88 9.24
C CYS A 266 -14.01 7.82 8.59
N ALA A 267 -14.63 8.72 9.36
CA ALA A 267 -15.70 9.58 8.85
C ALA A 267 -15.25 10.44 7.65
N GLN A 268 -14.00 10.90 7.69
CA GLN A 268 -13.39 11.77 6.68
C GLN A 268 -13.02 11.02 5.38
N LEU A 269 -12.86 9.70 5.42
CA LEU A 269 -12.46 8.92 4.25
C LEU A 269 -13.67 8.26 3.59
N PRO A 270 -13.74 8.26 2.25
CA PRO A 270 -14.76 7.48 1.54
C PRO A 270 -14.55 5.98 1.79
N THR A 271 -15.63 5.20 1.59
CA THR A 271 -15.46 3.76 1.39
C THR A 271 -14.72 3.53 0.07
N GLU A 272 -14.12 2.36 -0.11
CA GLU A 272 -13.42 2.04 -1.37
C GLU A 272 -14.37 2.12 -2.58
N ALA A 273 -15.57 1.56 -2.46
CA ALA A 273 -16.62 1.68 -3.49
C ALA A 273 -17.08 3.13 -3.73
N GLY A 274 -17.17 3.93 -2.65
CA GLY A 274 -17.47 5.36 -2.74
C GLY A 274 -16.39 6.11 -3.51
N ASN A 275 -15.12 5.85 -3.18
CA ASN A 275 -13.98 6.46 -3.86
C ASN A 275 -13.99 6.16 -5.37
N TYR A 276 -14.17 4.89 -5.75
CA TYR A 276 -14.29 4.51 -7.16
C TYR A 276 -15.46 5.16 -7.87
N THR A 277 -16.61 5.27 -7.21
CA THR A 277 -17.79 5.93 -7.78
C THR A 277 -17.52 7.41 -8.04
N ASP A 278 -16.87 8.09 -7.10
CA ASP A 278 -16.55 9.52 -7.23
C ASP A 278 -15.45 9.77 -8.26
N LEU A 279 -14.45 8.89 -8.35
CA LEU A 279 -13.44 8.91 -9.39
C LEU A 279 -14.03 8.66 -10.78
N ALA A 280 -14.92 7.69 -10.94
CA ALA A 280 -15.57 7.40 -12.21
C ALA A 280 -16.49 8.55 -12.68
N LYS A 281 -17.12 9.28 -11.73
CA LYS A 281 -17.88 10.50 -12.04
C LYS A 281 -16.97 11.63 -12.50
N ARG A 282 -15.85 11.86 -11.80
CA ARG A 282 -14.90 12.93 -12.13
C ARG A 282 -14.10 12.65 -13.39
N TYR A 283 -13.76 11.39 -13.63
CA TYR A 283 -12.91 10.93 -14.73
C TYR A 283 -13.57 9.76 -15.47
N PRO A 284 -14.63 9.98 -16.27
CA PRO A 284 -15.38 8.91 -16.92
C PRO A 284 -14.54 8.01 -17.84
N TYR A 285 -13.43 8.54 -18.38
CA TYR A 285 -12.52 7.78 -19.21
C TYR A 285 -11.80 6.66 -18.43
N LEU A 286 -11.77 6.66 -17.09
CA LEU A 286 -11.26 5.54 -16.29
C LEU A 286 -12.00 4.23 -16.56
N LEU A 287 -13.26 4.31 -16.98
CA LEU A 287 -14.10 3.15 -17.29
C LEU A 287 -13.77 2.54 -18.67
N SER A 288 -13.06 3.27 -19.53
CA SER A 288 -12.68 2.78 -20.84
C SER A 288 -11.36 2.02 -20.78
N ARG A 289 -11.34 0.79 -21.29
CA ARG A 289 -10.12 0.00 -21.43
C ARG A 289 -9.14 0.57 -22.45
N SER A 290 -9.61 1.32 -23.44
CA SER A 290 -8.76 1.90 -24.49
C SER A 290 -8.02 3.17 -24.07
N THR A 291 -8.22 3.64 -22.84
CA THR A 291 -7.62 4.88 -22.33
C THR A 291 -6.77 4.57 -21.09
N LEU A 292 -6.89 5.36 -20.03
CA LEU A 292 -6.22 5.12 -18.75
C LEU A 292 -6.71 3.83 -18.07
N GLY A 293 -7.93 3.37 -18.37
CA GLY A 293 -8.46 2.11 -17.83
C GLY A 293 -7.75 0.85 -18.36
N GLY A 294 -6.87 0.96 -19.37
CA GLY A 294 -5.97 -0.13 -19.76
C GLY A 294 -4.69 -0.19 -18.90
N LEU A 295 -4.28 0.94 -18.32
CA LEU A 295 -3.15 1.03 -17.39
C LEU A 295 -3.58 0.73 -15.95
N LEU A 296 -4.85 0.96 -15.62
CA LEU A 296 -5.40 0.75 -14.29
C LEU A 296 -6.31 -0.48 -14.29
N ALA A 297 -6.21 -1.35 -13.28
CA ALA A 297 -7.24 -2.37 -13.04
C ALA A 297 -8.50 -1.72 -12.42
N PHE A 298 -9.04 -0.70 -13.08
CA PHE A 298 -10.17 0.07 -12.57
C PHE A 298 -11.45 -0.78 -12.56
N PRO A 299 -12.30 -0.66 -11.53
CA PRO A 299 -13.53 -1.46 -11.46
C PRO A 299 -14.44 -1.30 -12.67
N VAL A 300 -14.98 -2.43 -13.14
CA VAL A 300 -16.01 -2.47 -14.20
C VAL A 300 -17.42 -2.54 -13.63
N LYS A 301 -17.55 -3.04 -12.40
CA LYS A 301 -18.84 -3.15 -11.71
C LYS A 301 -18.66 -3.17 -10.20
N ILE A 302 -19.60 -2.57 -9.47
CA ILE A 302 -19.70 -2.63 -8.01
C ILE A 302 -21.09 -3.10 -7.65
N PHE A 303 -21.18 -4.10 -6.78
CA PHE A 303 -22.43 -4.63 -6.27
C PHE A 303 -22.56 -4.31 -4.78
N ASP A 304 -23.74 -3.87 -4.37
CA ASP A 304 -24.10 -3.85 -2.95
C ASP A 304 -24.39 -5.26 -2.48
N VAL A 305 -23.81 -5.65 -1.34
CA VAL A 305 -24.07 -6.93 -0.67
C VAL A 305 -24.75 -6.62 0.66
N ALA A 306 -26.03 -6.96 0.76
CA ALA A 306 -26.84 -6.73 1.95
C ALA A 306 -27.04 -7.99 2.79
N ALA A 307 -27.43 -7.76 4.04
CA ALA A 307 -27.91 -8.82 4.92
C ALA A 307 -29.10 -9.58 4.31
N ALA A 308 -29.28 -10.83 4.71
CA ALA A 308 -30.44 -11.62 4.31
C ALA A 308 -31.76 -10.91 4.69
N PRO A 309 -32.81 -10.94 3.85
CA PRO A 309 -34.10 -10.31 4.13
C PRO A 309 -34.72 -10.76 5.45
N SER A 310 -34.44 -11.99 5.89
CA SER A 310 -34.88 -12.55 7.17
C SER A 310 -34.39 -11.77 8.39
N THR A 311 -33.43 -10.86 8.23
CA THR A 311 -32.98 -9.95 9.28
C THR A 311 -33.84 -8.68 9.40
N GLY A 312 -34.79 -8.46 8.48
CA GLY A 312 -35.57 -7.23 8.38
C GLY A 312 -34.76 -6.00 7.99
N SER A 313 -33.44 -6.14 7.78
CA SER A 313 -32.52 -5.05 7.48
C SER A 313 -32.15 -5.04 6.01
N SER A 314 -32.48 -3.94 5.32
CA SER A 314 -32.02 -3.66 3.96
C SER A 314 -30.61 -3.04 3.94
N ARG A 315 -29.85 -3.20 5.04
CA ARG A 315 -28.54 -2.58 5.21
C ARG A 315 -27.50 -3.25 4.32
N VAL A 316 -26.79 -2.44 3.54
CA VAL A 316 -25.60 -2.86 2.78
C VAL A 316 -24.47 -3.06 3.78
N LEU A 317 -23.91 -4.27 3.78
CA LEU A 317 -22.81 -4.66 4.67
C LEU A 317 -21.46 -4.59 3.95
N PHE A 318 -21.44 -5.02 2.69
CA PHE A 318 -20.23 -5.08 1.87
C PHE A 318 -20.50 -4.55 0.47
N ASN A 319 -19.42 -4.22 -0.23
CA ASN A 319 -19.42 -4.02 -1.67
C ASN A 319 -18.56 -5.10 -2.32
N LEU A 320 -19.11 -5.77 -3.34
CA LEU A 320 -18.35 -6.68 -4.20
C LEU A 320 -17.92 -5.92 -5.45
N ILE A 321 -16.61 -5.74 -5.61
CA ILE A 321 -16.01 -4.93 -6.66
C ILE A 321 -15.45 -5.89 -7.72
N ALA A 322 -15.98 -5.83 -8.93
CA ALA A 322 -15.47 -6.56 -10.08
C ALA A 322 -14.51 -5.67 -10.87
N MET A 323 -13.28 -6.14 -11.09
CA MET A 323 -12.22 -5.43 -11.82
C MET A 323 -11.50 -6.37 -12.79
N PRO A 324 -10.87 -5.86 -13.86
CA PRO A 324 -10.03 -6.65 -14.74
C PRO A 324 -8.88 -7.31 -13.98
N VAL A 325 -8.50 -8.52 -14.37
CA VAL A 325 -7.26 -9.14 -13.87
C VAL A 325 -6.08 -8.47 -14.56
N ALA A 326 -5.15 -7.94 -13.76
CA ALA A 326 -3.90 -7.39 -14.27
C ALA A 326 -3.07 -8.50 -14.94
N ARG A 327 -2.49 -8.20 -16.10
CA ARG A 327 -1.68 -9.16 -16.87
C ARG A 327 -0.24 -9.18 -16.35
N GLY A 328 0.42 -10.32 -16.51
CA GLY A 328 1.84 -10.47 -16.17
C GLY A 328 2.07 -10.85 -14.71
N VAL A 329 3.23 -10.46 -14.20
CA VAL A 329 3.75 -10.83 -12.86
C VAL A 329 3.94 -9.58 -12.02
N ARG A 330 3.81 -9.68 -10.70
CA ARG A 330 4.04 -8.55 -9.80
C ARG A 330 5.47 -8.04 -9.94
N LEU A 331 5.64 -6.72 -10.01
CA LEU A 331 6.95 -6.09 -10.15
C LEU A 331 7.88 -6.50 -9.02
N ALA A 332 7.40 -6.59 -7.77
CA ALA A 332 8.19 -7.08 -6.65
C ALA A 332 8.82 -8.47 -6.88
N GLU A 333 8.08 -9.39 -7.51
CA GLU A 333 8.56 -10.75 -7.81
C GLU A 333 9.58 -10.73 -8.95
N ILE A 334 9.34 -9.92 -9.99
CA ILE A 334 10.27 -9.78 -11.11
C ILE A 334 11.60 -9.20 -10.62
N LEU A 335 11.55 -8.12 -9.82
CA LEU A 335 12.74 -7.50 -9.24
C LEU A 335 13.51 -8.50 -8.38
N GLY A 336 12.83 -9.22 -7.48
CA GLY A 336 13.46 -10.25 -6.65
C GLY A 336 14.14 -11.36 -7.46
N ARG A 337 13.45 -11.88 -8.50
CA ARG A 337 13.98 -12.92 -9.39
C ARG A 337 15.21 -12.42 -10.17
N LYS A 338 15.11 -11.24 -10.79
CA LYS A 338 16.18 -10.67 -11.63
C LYS A 338 17.40 -10.29 -10.80
N VAL A 339 17.23 -9.74 -9.60
CA VAL A 339 18.35 -9.47 -8.69
C VAL A 339 19.08 -10.76 -8.32
N HIS A 340 18.34 -11.82 -7.98
CA HIS A 340 18.95 -13.11 -7.68
C HIS A 340 19.71 -13.70 -8.88
N ALA A 341 19.18 -13.54 -10.09
CA ALA A 341 19.80 -13.98 -11.33
C ALA A 341 20.90 -13.02 -11.86
N ARG A 342 21.13 -11.87 -11.19
CA ARG A 342 22.01 -10.79 -11.65
C ARG A 342 21.65 -10.27 -13.05
N GLU A 343 20.35 -10.23 -13.35
CA GLU A 343 19.81 -9.67 -14.58
C GLU A 343 19.50 -8.19 -14.43
N ASP A 344 19.59 -7.47 -15.54
CA ASP A 344 19.23 -6.06 -15.63
C ASP A 344 17.71 -5.84 -15.46
N ASN A 345 17.36 -4.82 -14.65
CA ASN A 345 15.99 -4.37 -14.38
C ASN A 345 15.69 -3.00 -15.02
N SER A 346 16.68 -2.30 -15.58
CA SER A 346 16.57 -0.92 -16.03
C SER A 346 15.40 -0.72 -17.00
N ARG A 347 15.27 -1.59 -18.00
CA ARG A 347 14.17 -1.49 -18.98
C ARG A 347 12.77 -1.58 -18.36
N ILE A 348 12.58 -2.42 -17.33
CA ILE A 348 11.28 -2.57 -16.66
C ILE A 348 10.97 -1.34 -15.82
N LEU A 349 11.96 -0.87 -15.05
CA LEU A 349 11.80 0.31 -14.20
C LEU A 349 11.60 1.58 -15.04
N GLU A 350 12.29 1.69 -16.18
CA GLU A 350 12.09 2.77 -17.15
C GLU A 350 10.64 2.79 -17.66
N GLU A 351 10.09 1.62 -18.02
CA GLU A 351 8.70 1.52 -18.46
C GLU A 351 7.73 1.90 -17.33
N VAL A 352 7.93 1.39 -16.11
CA VAL A 352 7.08 1.71 -14.96
C VAL A 352 7.07 3.21 -14.69
N GLY A 353 8.24 3.86 -14.69
CA GLY A 353 8.35 5.31 -14.52
C GLY A 353 7.65 6.08 -15.64
N ARG A 354 7.79 5.63 -16.89
CA ARG A 354 7.11 6.22 -18.05
C ARG A 354 5.59 6.11 -17.93
N GLN A 355 5.08 4.97 -17.49
CA GLN A 355 3.64 4.74 -17.34
C GLN A 355 3.07 5.51 -16.14
N LEU A 356 3.82 5.64 -15.03
CA LEU A 356 3.43 6.49 -13.91
C LEU A 356 3.30 7.95 -14.35
N ARG A 357 4.28 8.47 -15.08
CA ARG A 357 4.22 9.82 -15.66
C ARG A 357 2.99 10.00 -16.55
N ARG A 358 2.74 9.06 -17.48
CA ARG A 358 1.55 9.09 -18.35
C ARG A 358 0.26 9.07 -17.54
N PHE A 359 0.21 8.32 -16.44
CA PHE A 359 -0.93 8.33 -15.53
C PHE A 359 -1.18 9.73 -14.96
N HIS A 360 -0.15 10.38 -14.40
CA HIS A 360 -0.28 11.72 -13.85
C HIS A 360 -0.64 12.77 -14.90
N GLU A 361 -0.01 12.74 -16.07
CA GLU A 361 -0.30 13.67 -17.18
C GLU A 361 -1.76 13.52 -17.67
N ARG A 362 -2.28 12.29 -17.76
CA ARG A 362 -3.66 12.04 -18.21
C ARG A 362 -4.69 12.45 -17.17
N ILE A 363 -4.43 12.19 -15.89
CA ILE A 363 -5.42 12.41 -14.83
C ILE A 363 -5.42 13.84 -14.28
N ASN A 364 -4.26 14.47 -14.21
CA ASN A 364 -4.08 15.81 -13.66
C ASN A 364 -3.85 16.89 -14.75
N GLY A 365 -3.72 16.48 -16.01
CA GLY A 365 -3.27 17.34 -17.09
C GLY A 365 -1.77 17.66 -17.00
N THR A 366 -1.32 18.54 -17.88
CA THR A 366 0.09 18.96 -17.99
C THR A 366 0.48 20.08 -17.02
N SER A 367 -0.45 20.55 -16.19
CA SER A 367 -0.27 21.70 -15.28
C SER A 367 0.72 21.46 -14.14
N GLY A 368 1.19 20.22 -13.95
CA GLY A 368 2.12 19.84 -12.90
C GLY A 368 1.52 19.77 -11.49
N ARG A 369 0.23 20.09 -11.30
CA ARG A 369 -0.46 19.89 -10.01
C ARG A 369 -0.85 18.43 -9.84
N LEU A 370 -0.21 17.72 -8.91
CA LEU A 370 -0.52 16.33 -8.60
C LEU A 370 -1.74 16.22 -7.67
N GLU A 371 -2.94 16.48 -8.20
CA GLU A 371 -4.19 16.38 -7.43
C GLU A 371 -4.61 14.91 -7.20
N VAL A 372 -4.50 14.09 -8.24
CA VAL A 372 -4.80 12.66 -8.18
C VAL A 372 -3.52 11.86 -8.30
N GLN A 373 -3.28 11.06 -7.27
CA GLN A 373 -2.16 10.14 -7.15
C GLN A 373 -2.69 8.73 -6.95
N HIS A 374 -1.87 7.71 -7.22
CA HIS A 374 -2.17 6.33 -6.88
C HIS A 374 -2.23 6.14 -5.35
N THR A 375 -1.44 6.89 -4.59
CA THR A 375 -1.33 6.97 -3.11
C THR A 375 -0.69 5.77 -2.42
N ASP A 376 -0.74 4.58 -3.03
CA ASP A 376 -0.04 3.39 -2.57
C ASP A 376 0.81 2.79 -3.69
N PHE A 377 1.60 3.64 -4.35
CA PHE A 377 2.42 3.24 -5.50
C PHE A 377 3.66 2.48 -5.01
N GLN A 378 3.62 1.16 -5.11
CA GLN A 378 4.68 0.27 -4.65
C GLN A 378 4.80 -0.97 -5.56
N PRO A 379 5.96 -1.65 -5.60
CA PRO A 379 6.19 -2.81 -6.49
C PRO A 379 5.18 -3.95 -6.35
N CYS A 380 4.54 -4.11 -5.19
CA CYS A 380 3.51 -5.12 -4.97
C CYS A 380 2.18 -4.82 -5.69
N ASN A 381 1.94 -3.54 -6.02
CA ASN A 381 0.71 -3.04 -6.63
C ASN A 381 0.88 -2.76 -8.14
N ILE A 382 1.94 -3.29 -8.74
CA ILE A 382 2.26 -3.12 -10.15
C ILE A 382 2.47 -4.49 -10.76
N PHE A 383 1.80 -4.73 -11.88
CA PHE A 383 1.98 -5.93 -12.69
C PHE A 383 2.65 -5.57 -14.00
N VAL A 384 3.56 -6.43 -14.44
CA VAL A 384 4.32 -6.27 -15.67
C VAL A 384 4.21 -7.53 -16.53
N ASP A 385 3.72 -7.34 -17.75
CA ASP A 385 3.65 -8.33 -18.80
C ASP A 385 4.91 -8.22 -19.67
N GLU A 386 6.01 -8.83 -19.21
CA GLU A 386 7.35 -8.75 -19.86
C GLU A 386 7.32 -8.99 -21.38
N PRO A 387 6.59 -9.99 -21.93
CA PRO A 387 6.45 -10.18 -23.37
C PRO A 387 5.88 -8.97 -24.14
N ASN A 388 5.07 -8.14 -23.48
CA ASN A 388 4.42 -6.97 -24.05
C ASN A 388 5.02 -5.64 -23.54
N LEU A 389 6.19 -5.68 -22.89
CA LEU A 389 6.82 -4.50 -22.31
C LEU A 389 7.17 -3.46 -23.39
N GLY A 390 6.65 -2.25 -23.20
CA GLY A 390 6.78 -1.12 -24.14
C GLY A 390 5.84 -1.19 -25.35
N ARG A 391 4.92 -2.17 -25.41
CA ARG A 391 3.93 -2.30 -26.49
C ARG A 391 2.55 -1.82 -26.02
N GLY A 392 1.82 -1.16 -26.92
CA GLY A 392 0.48 -0.65 -26.66
C GLY A 392 0.45 0.55 -25.72
N ASP A 393 -0.75 1.02 -25.40
CA ASP A 393 -0.94 2.27 -24.65
C ASP A 393 -0.42 2.21 -23.20
N ASN A 394 -0.51 1.04 -22.57
CA ASN A 394 -0.07 0.80 -21.20
C ASN A 394 1.36 0.23 -21.10
N GLY A 395 2.04 0.00 -22.23
CA GLY A 395 3.41 -0.51 -22.26
C GLY A 395 3.60 -1.87 -21.57
N GLY A 396 2.54 -2.68 -21.43
CA GLY A 396 2.61 -3.94 -20.68
C GLY A 396 2.63 -3.77 -19.16
N VAL A 397 2.29 -2.59 -18.62
CA VAL A 397 2.21 -2.31 -17.18
C VAL A 397 0.76 -2.17 -16.75
N THR A 398 0.42 -2.61 -15.54
CA THR A 398 -0.90 -2.39 -14.94
C THR A 398 -0.78 -2.06 -13.45
N PHE A 399 -1.43 -0.99 -13.02
CA PHE A 399 -1.52 -0.60 -11.61
C PHE A 399 -2.79 -1.17 -10.97
N VAL A 400 -2.65 -1.68 -9.74
CA VAL A 400 -3.73 -2.33 -8.99
C VAL A 400 -3.85 -1.74 -7.58
N ASP A 401 -4.89 -2.15 -6.85
CA ASP A 401 -5.20 -1.66 -5.51
C ASP A 401 -5.42 -0.14 -5.42
N LEU A 402 -6.30 0.33 -6.29
CA LEU A 402 -6.61 1.75 -6.50
C LEU A 402 -7.50 2.35 -5.40
N GLY A 403 -7.70 1.65 -4.28
CA GLY A 403 -8.72 2.00 -3.29
C GLY A 403 -8.50 3.36 -2.61
N GLY A 404 -7.23 3.75 -2.46
CA GLY A 404 -6.81 5.06 -1.96
C GLY A 404 -6.61 6.13 -3.02
N MET A 405 -6.76 5.82 -4.32
CA MET A 405 -6.43 6.73 -5.42
C MET A 405 -7.15 8.08 -5.25
N GLY A 406 -6.40 9.18 -5.36
CA GLY A 406 -6.93 10.54 -5.22
C GLY A 406 -7.20 11.01 -3.78
N VAL A 407 -6.88 10.21 -2.77
CA VAL A 407 -6.86 10.67 -1.37
C VAL A 407 -5.64 11.56 -1.16
N SER A 408 -5.81 12.66 -0.43
CA SER A 408 -4.69 13.54 -0.09
C SER A 408 -3.68 12.81 0.78
N VAL A 409 -2.43 12.78 0.33
CA VAL A 409 -1.31 12.14 0.99
C VAL A 409 -0.16 13.15 1.12
N LYS A 410 0.63 13.02 2.19
CA LYS A 410 1.81 13.86 2.41
C LYS A 410 2.97 13.51 1.47
N GLU A 411 2.98 12.28 0.98
CA GLU A 411 4.03 11.69 0.18
C GLU A 411 3.50 11.37 -1.20
N GLY A 412 4.27 11.68 -2.24
CA GLY A 412 3.87 11.39 -3.61
C GLY A 412 4.14 9.94 -4.03
N ASP A 413 3.59 9.55 -5.17
CA ASP A 413 3.75 8.19 -5.72
C ASP A 413 5.23 7.82 -5.95
N TYR A 414 6.07 8.79 -6.37
CA TYR A 414 7.50 8.56 -6.58
C TYR A 414 8.23 8.29 -5.26
N GLU A 415 8.04 9.17 -4.28
CA GLU A 415 8.68 9.03 -2.97
C GLU A 415 8.26 7.72 -2.30
N HIS A 416 6.98 7.39 -2.38
CA HIS A 416 6.43 6.16 -1.82
C HIS A 416 7.04 4.92 -2.49
N PHE A 417 7.25 4.96 -3.81
CA PHE A 417 7.89 3.89 -4.55
C PHE A 417 9.36 3.70 -4.14
N VAL A 418 10.12 4.80 -4.01
CA VAL A 418 11.52 4.78 -3.59
C VAL A 418 11.66 4.20 -2.17
N LYS A 419 10.79 4.60 -1.23
CA LYS A 419 10.77 3.99 0.11
C LYS A 419 10.47 2.49 0.05
N SER A 420 9.54 2.08 -0.81
CA SER A 420 9.19 0.68 -1.00
C SER A 420 10.37 -0.13 -1.57
N LEU A 421 11.13 0.44 -2.51
CA LEU A 421 12.38 -0.16 -3.00
C LEU A 421 13.43 -0.27 -1.90
N THR A 422 13.59 0.78 -1.07
CA THR A 422 14.53 0.77 0.07
C THR A 422 14.23 -0.39 1.02
N LEU A 423 12.94 -0.64 1.31
CA LEU A 423 12.51 -1.78 2.12
C LEU A 423 12.85 -3.13 1.45
N LEU A 424 12.64 -3.25 0.13
CA LEU A 424 13.06 -4.45 -0.62
C LEU A 424 14.59 -4.61 -0.59
N GLY A 425 15.35 -3.52 -0.64
CA GLY A 425 16.81 -3.50 -0.54
C GLY A 425 17.35 -4.05 0.78
N GLN A 426 16.56 -4.04 1.86
CA GLN A 426 16.93 -4.73 3.10
C GLN A 426 17.04 -6.25 2.91
N THR A 427 16.30 -6.81 1.94
CA THR A 427 16.32 -8.23 1.60
C THR A 427 17.29 -8.53 0.45
N TYR A 428 17.34 -7.66 -0.55
CA TYR A 428 18.06 -7.92 -1.81
C TYR A 428 19.40 -7.16 -1.97
N GLY A 429 19.76 -6.30 -1.00
CA GLY A 429 20.98 -5.49 -1.01
C GLY A 429 20.74 -4.03 -1.45
N GLN A 430 21.60 -3.11 -0.98
CA GLN A 430 21.48 -1.67 -1.27
C GLN A 430 21.84 -1.28 -2.70
N GLU A 431 22.71 -2.06 -3.36
CA GLU A 431 23.09 -1.80 -4.75
C GLU A 431 21.89 -1.90 -5.71
N PHE A 432 20.96 -2.82 -5.42
CA PHE A 432 19.69 -2.92 -6.14
C PHE A 432 18.85 -1.64 -6.03
N VAL A 433 18.78 -1.05 -4.82
CA VAL A 433 18.02 0.18 -4.58
C VAL A 433 18.62 1.34 -5.39
N ARG A 434 19.94 1.47 -5.35
CA ARG A 434 20.68 2.53 -6.05
C ARG A 434 20.42 2.50 -7.56
N ILE A 435 20.53 1.32 -8.18
CA ILE A 435 20.26 1.16 -9.62
C ILE A 435 18.80 1.51 -9.92
N ALA A 436 17.87 1.00 -9.11
CA ALA A 436 16.45 1.21 -9.36
C ALA A 436 16.02 2.69 -9.22
N GLU A 437 16.58 3.40 -8.24
CA GLU A 437 16.34 4.84 -8.06
C GLU A 437 16.85 5.67 -9.24
N VAL A 438 18.06 5.38 -9.74
CA VAL A 438 18.66 6.12 -10.87
C VAL A 438 17.78 6.02 -12.12
N GLU A 439 17.32 4.82 -12.45
CA GLU A 439 16.50 4.55 -13.64
C GLU A 439 15.12 5.23 -13.55
N LEU A 440 14.49 5.20 -12.37
CA LEU A 440 13.21 5.87 -12.16
C LEU A 440 13.34 7.39 -12.19
N LYS A 441 14.35 7.92 -11.49
CA LYS A 441 14.56 9.38 -11.38
C LYS A 441 14.88 10.00 -12.73
N GLY A 442 15.71 9.34 -13.55
CA GLY A 442 16.11 9.82 -14.87
C GLY A 442 14.94 10.10 -15.82
N ARG A 443 13.84 9.34 -15.70
CA ARG A 443 12.63 9.52 -16.53
C ARG A 443 11.48 10.24 -15.83
N TRP A 444 11.49 10.28 -14.50
CA TRP A 444 10.55 11.07 -13.70
C TRP A 444 10.85 12.59 -13.79
N ASN A 445 12.13 12.98 -13.75
CA ASN A 445 12.56 14.37 -13.59
C ASN A 445 12.35 15.33 -14.79
N TYR A 446 11.56 14.98 -15.80
CA TYR A 446 11.21 15.97 -16.83
C TYR A 446 10.16 17.00 -16.35
N LEU A 447 9.41 16.70 -15.27
CA LEU A 447 8.44 17.63 -14.69
C LEU A 447 9.04 18.56 -13.63
N SER A 448 10.23 18.30 -13.08
CA SER A 448 10.91 19.25 -12.19
C SER A 448 11.40 20.51 -12.91
N VAL A 449 11.48 20.49 -14.25
CA VAL A 449 11.76 21.69 -15.07
C VAL A 449 10.51 22.54 -15.28
N ILE A 450 9.30 21.95 -15.20
CA ILE A 450 8.02 22.66 -15.41
C ILE A 450 7.35 23.03 -14.07
N SER A 451 7.70 22.37 -12.97
CA SER A 451 7.26 22.68 -11.60
C SER A 451 8.13 23.72 -10.88
N MET A 452 9.08 24.37 -11.57
CA MET A 452 9.65 25.60 -11.04
C MET A 452 8.56 26.68 -11.10
N ARG A 453 8.10 27.12 -9.91
CA ARG A 453 7.25 28.30 -9.77
C ARG A 453 7.82 29.42 -10.66
N PRO A 454 7.00 30.15 -11.45
CA PRO A 454 7.47 31.39 -12.05
C PRO A 454 7.86 32.34 -10.92
N GLY A 455 9.16 32.47 -10.65
CA GLY A 455 9.70 33.28 -9.55
C GLY A 455 10.81 32.65 -8.71
N PHE A 456 11.20 31.40 -8.93
CA PHE A 456 12.35 30.79 -8.24
C PHE A 456 13.43 30.34 -9.22
N ILE A 457 14.18 31.31 -9.77
CA ILE A 457 15.48 31.04 -10.39
C ILE A 457 16.49 30.93 -9.24
N PRO A 458 17.22 29.81 -9.05
CA PRO A 458 18.31 29.76 -8.09
C PRO A 458 19.35 30.82 -8.46
N LYS A 459 19.83 31.59 -7.48
CA LYS A 459 20.93 32.59 -7.58
C LYS A 459 22.30 32.02 -8.02
N LEU A 460 22.32 30.91 -8.76
CA LEU A 460 23.53 30.28 -9.29
C LEU A 460 23.91 30.76 -10.71
N ALA A 461 23.15 31.70 -11.30
CA ALA A 461 23.46 32.29 -12.60
C ALA A 461 24.10 33.69 -12.54
N GLN A 462 24.58 34.14 -11.38
CA GLN A 462 25.24 35.45 -11.22
C GLN A 462 26.56 35.39 -10.44
N GLN A 463 27.22 34.23 -10.41
CA GLN A 463 28.64 34.20 -10.02
C GLN A 463 29.52 34.12 -11.26
N ASP A 464 30.35 35.16 -11.34
CA ASP A 464 31.39 35.48 -12.29
C ASP A 464 32.13 34.24 -12.85
N VAL A 465 32.06 34.04 -14.16
CA VAL A 465 32.72 32.94 -14.89
C VAL A 465 34.25 33.12 -14.94
N SER A 466 34.76 34.20 -14.37
CA SER A 466 36.18 34.58 -14.43
C SER A 466 37.08 33.88 -13.40
N SER A 467 36.56 33.05 -12.48
CA SER A 467 37.33 32.59 -11.31
C SER A 467 37.41 31.07 -11.07
N LEU A 468 36.90 30.22 -11.95
CA LEU A 468 37.03 28.77 -11.79
C LEU A 468 38.37 28.24 -12.31
N GLN A 469 39.43 28.40 -11.50
CA GLN A 469 40.58 27.49 -11.53
C GLN A 469 40.16 26.18 -10.85
N LEU A 470 39.65 25.23 -11.65
CA LEU A 470 39.36 23.88 -11.18
C LEU A 470 40.62 23.02 -11.32
N ALA A 471 41.14 22.60 -10.16
CA ALA A 471 42.15 21.57 -10.03
C ALA A 471 41.68 20.28 -10.72
N VAL A 472 42.48 19.80 -11.67
CA VAL A 472 42.23 18.56 -12.41
C VAL A 472 42.63 17.37 -11.55
N HIS A 473 41.64 16.58 -11.14
CA HIS A 473 41.80 15.15 -10.85
C HIS A 473 40.91 14.34 -11.81
N PRO A 474 41.37 13.18 -12.30
CA PRO A 474 40.82 12.58 -13.51
C PRO A 474 39.57 11.77 -13.20
N ILE A 475 38.45 12.17 -13.79
CA ILE A 475 37.24 11.34 -13.89
C ILE A 475 36.78 11.35 -15.34
N GLY A 476 36.65 10.16 -15.91
CA GLY A 476 35.87 9.88 -17.12
C GLY A 476 36.66 9.81 -18.42
N SER A 477 36.43 8.74 -19.19
CA SER A 477 36.93 8.61 -20.56
C SER A 477 36.40 9.73 -21.45
N LEU A 478 37.15 10.06 -22.51
CA LEU A 478 36.81 11.07 -23.51
C LEU A 478 35.36 10.91 -24.05
N GLU A 479 34.86 9.68 -24.10
CA GLU A 479 33.50 9.35 -24.52
C GLU A 479 32.40 9.93 -23.61
N GLN A 480 32.63 10.00 -22.29
CA GLN A 480 31.65 10.57 -21.35
C GLN A 480 31.57 12.10 -21.52
N ILE A 481 32.70 12.75 -21.80
CA ILE A 481 32.76 14.19 -22.08
C ILE A 481 32.05 14.50 -23.40
N ILE A 482 32.30 13.70 -24.45
CA ILE A 482 31.64 13.86 -25.75
C ILE A 482 30.12 13.66 -25.63
N THR A 483 29.67 12.67 -24.85
CA THR A 483 28.24 12.41 -24.64
C THR A 483 27.54 13.58 -23.96
N ILE A 484 28.16 14.18 -22.94
CA ILE A 484 27.62 15.35 -22.24
C ILE A 484 27.56 16.56 -23.18
N ILE A 485 28.58 16.79 -24.00
CA ILE A 485 28.59 17.89 -24.99
C ILE A 485 27.47 17.71 -26.02
N VAL A 486 27.26 16.50 -26.55
CA VAL A 486 26.19 16.23 -27.52
C VAL A 486 24.81 16.46 -26.91
N ILE A 487 24.57 16.06 -25.66
CA ILE A 487 23.30 16.30 -24.96
C ILE A 487 23.08 17.81 -24.75
N ILE A 488 24.10 18.56 -24.38
CA ILE A 488 24.01 20.01 -24.20
C ILE A 488 23.68 20.69 -25.55
N MET A 489 24.35 20.32 -26.64
CA MET A 489 24.09 20.91 -27.96
C MET A 489 22.67 20.62 -28.47
N GLN A 490 22.16 19.39 -28.27
CA GLN A 490 20.80 19.04 -28.65
C GLN A 490 19.72 19.79 -27.86
N LEU A 491 20.01 20.14 -26.60
CA LEU A 491 19.09 20.95 -25.77
C LEU A 491 19.08 22.42 -26.18
N PHE A 492 20.18 22.95 -26.73
CA PHE A 492 20.22 24.32 -27.25
C PHE A 492 19.54 24.46 -28.62
N ASP A 493 19.65 23.46 -29.51
CA ASP A 493 18.95 23.47 -30.80
C ASP A 493 17.43 23.38 -30.67
N ALA A 494 16.92 22.73 -29.62
CA ALA A 494 15.48 22.63 -29.37
C ALA A 494 14.83 23.91 -28.80
N ALA A 495 15.64 24.91 -28.43
CA ALA A 495 15.17 26.13 -27.76
C ALA A 495 15.15 27.40 -28.64
N ALA A 496 15.57 27.30 -29.91
CA ALA A 496 15.52 28.43 -30.83
C ALA A 496 14.19 28.49 -31.61
N PRO A 497 13.42 29.60 -31.55
CA PRO A 497 12.27 29.78 -32.42
C PRO A 497 12.75 30.05 -33.86
N HIS A 498 12.20 29.30 -34.82
CA HIS A 498 12.38 29.54 -36.25
C HIS A 498 11.74 30.87 -36.65
N GLU A 499 12.53 31.94 -36.72
CA GLU A 499 12.22 33.10 -37.56
C GLU A 499 13.05 33.03 -38.85
N SER A 500 12.34 33.07 -39.97
CA SER A 500 12.91 32.94 -41.30
C SER A 500 13.45 34.30 -41.75
N ALA A 501 14.77 34.47 -41.76
CA ALA A 501 15.42 35.58 -42.45
C ALA A 501 16.43 35.02 -43.45
N GLN A 502 16.18 35.26 -44.74
CA GLN A 502 17.13 35.03 -45.81
C GLN A 502 18.38 35.89 -45.57
N ILE A 503 19.54 35.26 -45.47
CA ILE A 503 20.83 35.95 -45.49
C ILE A 503 21.52 35.61 -46.81
N GLU A 504 21.67 36.65 -47.61
CA GLU A 504 22.39 36.72 -48.88
C GLU A 504 23.90 36.54 -48.63
N VAL A 505 24.51 35.52 -49.24
CA VAL A 505 25.95 35.26 -49.12
C VAL A 505 26.71 36.11 -50.13
N SER A 506 27.35 37.19 -49.64
CA SER A 506 28.32 37.97 -50.41
C SER A 506 29.72 37.38 -50.25
N HIS A 507 30.25 36.83 -51.35
CA HIS A 507 31.64 36.40 -51.50
C HIS A 507 32.57 37.62 -51.67
N ARG A 508 33.55 37.81 -50.76
CA ARG A 508 34.83 38.51 -51.02
C ARG A 508 35.91 37.95 -50.09
N CYS A 509 36.87 37.20 -50.64
CA CYS A 509 38.31 37.56 -50.82
C CYS A 509 39.11 37.64 -49.50
N ARG A 510 40.33 37.09 -49.32
CA ARG A 510 41.40 36.63 -50.22
C ARG A 510 42.43 35.85 -49.37
N HIS A 511 43.19 34.99 -50.04
CA HIS A 511 44.50 34.48 -49.61
C HIS A 511 45.48 35.60 -49.25
N THR A 512 46.30 35.39 -48.21
CA THR A 512 47.77 35.52 -48.29
C THR A 512 48.45 34.83 -47.09
N LEU A 513 49.38 33.93 -47.45
CA LEU A 513 50.58 33.40 -46.77
C LEU A 513 50.54 33.09 -45.26
#